data_AF-A0A7K1UJ03-F1
#
_entry.id   AF-A0A7K1UJ03-F1
#
_cell.length_a   1.000
_cell.length_b   1.000
_cell.length_c   1.000
_cell.angle_alpha   90.00
_cell.angle_beta   90.00
_cell.angle_gamma   90.00
#
_symmetry.space_group_name_H-M   'P 1'
#
loop_
_entity.id
_entity.type
_entity.pdbx_description
1 polymer ?
#
loop_
_entity_poly.entity_id
_entity_poly.type
_entity_poly.pdbx_seq_one_letter_code
_entity_poly.pdbx_strand_id
1 'polypeptide(L)' 'MTQHLVALVDVNSFYASCERIFDPALTGKPVVVLSNNDGCAVAMSPEAKRLGITVGEPWFKLAPTAPRYW' A
#
# COMPACT_ATOMS: atom_id res chain seq x y z
N MET A 1 24.60 33.58 13.32
CA MET A 1 24.16 32.70 12.23
C MET A 1 22.86 32.05 12.66
N THR A 2 21.75 32.35 11.99
CA THR A 2 20.47 31.67 12.24
C THR A 2 20.49 30.32 11.54
N GLN A 3 20.31 29.23 12.29
CA GLN A 3 20.15 27.89 11.71
C GLN A 3 18.73 27.77 11.15
N HIS A 4 18.59 27.31 9.91
CA HIS A 4 17.29 26.97 9.33
C HIS A 4 16.89 25.57 9.78
N LEU A 5 15.76 25.47 10.48
CA LEU A 5 15.16 24.19 10.86
C LEU A 5 14.22 23.72 9.75
N VAL A 6 14.43 22.51 9.24
CA VAL A 6 13.58 21.85 8.25
C VAL A 6 13.11 20.52 8.81
N ALA A 7 11.84 20.19 8.60
CA ALA A 7 11.26 18.89 8.93
C ALA A 7 10.57 18.29 7.70
N LEU A 8 10.63 16.96 7.57
CA LEU A 8 9.92 16.18 6.57
C LEU A 8 8.84 15.36 7.27
N VAL A 9 7.62 15.38 6.73
CA VAL A 9 6.51 14.57 7.21
C VAL A 9 6.01 13.72 6.06
N ASP A 10 5.99 12.40 6.26
CA ASP A 10 5.51 11.40 5.31
C ASP A 10 4.62 10.38 6.03
N VAL A 11 3.63 9.83 5.32
CA VAL A 11 2.67 8.90 5.91
C VAL A 11 3.01 7.46 5.51
N ASN A 12 3.11 6.60 6.51
CA ASN A 12 3.33 5.17 6.31
C ASN A 12 2.22 4.54 5.45
N SER A 13 2.59 4.06 4.26
CA SER A 13 1.68 3.36 3.34
C SER A 13 0.39 4.14 3.08
N PHE A 14 0.50 5.46 2.83
CA PHE A 14 -0.62 6.42 2.79
C PHE A 14 -1.94 5.87 2.26
N TYR A 15 -2.03 5.50 0.98
CA TYR A 15 -3.29 5.03 0.39
C TYR A 15 -3.85 3.77 1.08
N ALA A 16 -3.01 2.78 1.40
CA ALA A 16 -3.46 1.58 2.12
C ALA A 16 -3.93 1.89 3.55
N SER A 17 -3.35 2.92 4.18
CA SER A 17 -3.79 3.42 5.50
C SER A 17 -5.13 4.16 5.39
N CYS A 18 -5.36 4.94 4.33
CA CYS A 18 -6.64 5.58 4.06
C CYS A 18 -7.75 4.56 3.84
N GLU A 19 -7.52 3.53 3.02
CA GLU A 19 -8.52 2.47 2.78
C GLU A 19 -8.94 1.78 4.09
N ARG A 20 -8.01 1.56 5.03
CA ARG A 20 -8.33 0.99 6.36
C ARG A 20 -9.20 1.88 7.23
N ILE A 21 -9.15 3.20 7.05
CA ILE A 21 -10.03 4.13 7.78
C ILE A 21 -11.46 3.97 7.27
N PHE A 22 -11.64 3.80 5.95
CA PHE A 22 -12.96 3.63 5.34
C PHE A 22 -13.51 2.21 5.49
N ASP A 23 -12.64 1.20 5.41
CA ASP A 23 -12.96 -0.20 5.67
C ASP A 23 -12.03 -0.80 6.75
N PRO A 24 -12.46 -0.76 8.03
CA PRO A 24 -11.69 -1.32 9.13
C PRO A 24 -11.41 -2.82 9.01
N ALA A 25 -12.16 -3.58 8.21
CA ALA A 25 -11.93 -5.02 8.01
C ALA A 25 -10.61 -5.31 7.27
N LEU A 26 -9.99 -4.29 6.67
CA LEU A 26 -8.66 -4.35 6.05
C LEU A 26 -7.50 -4.26 7.06
N THR A 27 -7.80 -4.04 8.34
CA THR A 27 -6.78 -3.98 9.39
C THR A 27 -6.08 -5.33 9.55
N GLY A 28 -4.75 -5.34 9.51
CA GLY A 28 -3.94 -6.56 9.62
C GLY A 28 -3.91 -7.44 8.36
N LYS A 29 -4.65 -7.08 7.30
CA LYS A 29 -4.64 -7.79 6.01
C LYS A 29 -3.61 -7.20 5.03
N PRO A 30 -3.06 -8.01 4.10
CA PRO A 30 -2.27 -7.51 2.98
C PRO A 30 -3.15 -6.72 2.01
N VAL A 31 -2.93 -5.40 2.02
CA VAL A 31 -3.58 -4.44 1.11
C VAL A 31 -2.58 -3.94 0.08
N VAL A 32 -2.97 -3.97 -1.20
CA VAL A 32 -2.35 -3.23 -2.30
C VAL A 32 -3.38 -2.25 -2.87
N VAL A 33 -2.93 -1.09 -3.30
CA VAL A 33 -3.73 -0.09 -4.00
C VAL A 33 -3.21 0.00 -5.42
N LEU A 34 -4.12 -0.13 -6.39
CA LEU A 34 -3.78 -0.22 -7.80
C LEU A 34 -3.74 1.16 -8.46
N SER A 35 -2.97 1.27 -9.55
CA SER A 35 -3.00 2.42 -10.43
C SER A 35 -4.34 2.56 -11.14
N ASN A 36 -4.53 3.67 -11.87
CA ASN A 36 -5.65 3.80 -12.80
C ASN A 36 -5.79 2.56 -13.69
N ASN A 37 -7.04 2.16 -13.93
CA ASN A 37 -7.43 0.99 -14.70
C ASN A 37 -6.89 -0.35 -14.14
N ASP A 38 -6.71 -0.44 -12.82
CA ASP A 38 -6.30 -1.66 -12.10
C ASP A 38 -5.02 -2.32 -12.65
N GLY A 39 -4.10 -1.49 -13.14
CA GLY A 39 -2.90 -1.96 -13.85
C GLY A 39 -1.88 -2.64 -12.93
N CYS A 40 -1.34 -1.89 -11.97
CA CYS A 40 -0.28 -2.38 -11.09
C CYS A 40 -0.39 -1.81 -9.66
N ALA A 41 0.25 -2.49 -8.70
CA ALA A 41 0.32 -2.03 -7.32
C ALA A 41 1.20 -0.76 -7.20
N VAL A 42 0.60 0.36 -6.79
CA VAL A 42 1.30 1.66 -6.62
C VAL A 42 1.44 2.07 -5.15
N ALA A 43 0.63 1.50 -4.27
CA ALA A 43 0.77 1.62 -2.83
C ALA A 43 0.48 0.27 -2.16
N MET A 44 1.07 0.04 -1.00
CA MET A 44 0.97 -1.25 -0.32
C MET A 44 1.22 -1.14 1.16
N SER A 45 0.45 -1.91 1.91
CA SER A 45 0.60 -2.12 3.35
C SER A 45 1.91 -2.85 3.70
N PRO A 46 2.38 -2.74 4.96
CA PRO A 46 3.52 -3.55 5.42
C PRO A 46 3.30 -5.05 5.26
N GLU A 47 2.07 -5.54 5.44
CA GLU A 47 1.67 -6.94 5.23
C GLU A 47 1.93 -7.39 3.79
N ALA A 48 1.49 -6.59 2.81
CA ALA A 48 1.70 -6.88 1.39
C ALA A 48 3.19 -6.85 1.01
N LYS A 49 3.98 -5.90 1.57
CA LYS A 49 5.44 -5.85 1.36
C LYS A 49 6.13 -7.13 1.88
N ARG A 50 5.68 -7.68 3.01
CA ARG A 50 6.23 -8.93 3.56
C ARG A 50 5.95 -10.16 2.68
N LEU A 51 4.94 -10.10 1.81
CA LEU A 51 4.69 -11.14 0.81
C LEU A 51 5.62 -11.05 -0.41
N GLY A 52 6.53 -10.07 -0.44
CA GLY A 52 7.46 -9.87 -1.55
C GLY A 52 6.87 -9.09 -2.74
N ILE A 53 5.66 -8.55 -2.61
CA ILE A 53 5.04 -7.72 -3.65
C ILE A 53 5.82 -6.41 -3.78
N THR A 54 6.16 -6.05 -5.02
CA THR A 54 6.95 -4.85 -5.32
C THR A 54 6.12 -3.75 -5.98
N VAL A 55 6.58 -2.49 -5.85
CA VAL A 55 5.91 -1.36 -6.51
C VAL A 55 5.98 -1.55 -8.03
N GLY A 56 4.86 -1.36 -8.72
CA GLY A 56 4.73 -1.57 -10.16
C GLY A 56 4.42 -3.02 -10.54
N GLU A 57 4.24 -3.92 -9.58
CA GLU A 57 3.86 -5.29 -9.86
C GLU A 57 2.45 -5.36 -10.49
N PRO A 58 2.28 -5.95 -11.69
CA PRO A 58 0.99 -5.96 -12.38
C PRO A 58 -0.07 -6.76 -11.64
N TRP A 59 -1.30 -6.23 -11.56
CA TRP A 59 -2.40 -6.87 -10.84
C TRP A 59 -2.73 -8.26 -11.38
N PHE A 60 -2.66 -8.48 -12.71
CA PHE A 60 -2.96 -9.80 -13.29
C PHE A 60 -2.05 -10.93 -12.77
N LYS A 61 -0.84 -10.59 -12.28
CA LYS A 61 0.05 -11.57 -11.64
C LYS A 61 -0.30 -11.83 -10.18
N LEU A 62 -0.83 -10.81 -9.49
CA LEU A 62 -1.21 -10.87 -8.08
C LEU A 62 -2.60 -11.50 -7.88
N ALA A 63 -3.55 -11.18 -8.75
CA ALA A 63 -4.96 -11.55 -8.69
C ALA A 63 -5.21 -13.06 -8.44
N PRO A 64 -4.47 -14.01 -9.05
CA PRO A 64 -4.69 -15.44 -8.80
C PRO A 64 -4.40 -15.86 -7.36
N THR A 65 -3.54 -15.14 -6.64
CA THR A 65 -3.16 -15.46 -5.25
C THR A 65 -3.89 -14.62 -4.21
N ALA A 66 -4.44 -13.48 -4.61
CA ALA A 66 -5.13 -12.55 -3.72
C ALA A 66 -6.25 -13.22 -2.89
N PRO A 67 -7.11 -14.11 -3.42
CA PRO A 67 -8.19 -14.72 -2.64
C PRO A 67 -7.75 -15.52 -1.40
N ARG A 68 -6.45 -15.86 -1.27
CA ARG A 68 -5.91 -16.56 -0.09
C ARG A 68 -5.90 -15.70 1.18
N TYR A 69 -6.10 -14.40 1.05
CA TYR A 69 -5.98 -13.43 2.15
C TYR A 69 -7.31 -12.74 2.50
N TRP A 70 -8.42 -13.22 1.94
CA TRP A 70 -9.77 -12.64 2.10
C TRP A 70 -10.77 -13.66 2.64
#